data_AF-A0A431HEK0-F1
#
_entry.id   AF-A0A431HEK0-F1
#
_cell.length_a   1.000
_cell.length_b   1.000
_cell.length_c   1.000
_cell.angle_alpha   90.00
_cell.angle_beta   90.00
_cell.angle_gamma   90.00
#
_symmetry.space_group_name_H-M   'P 1'
#
loop_
_entity.id
_entity.type
_entity.pdbx_description
1 polymer ?
#
loop_
_entity_poly.entity_id
_entity_poly.type
_entity_poly.pdbx_seq_one_letter_code
_entity_poly.pdbx_strand_id
1 'polypeptide(L)'
;MTTFSYTINENSAVAIPVDEPGTIIGIVGDNPNFGKFKEALRTKTATTQMLLDFASPARMIQRQIESEDYNGIQIIDGVLFHDGNEVIGSLADRILRLHLEGFELKPLALFAERLWRNPDVRVRAELDLFLEACDLPITPDGFFLAFKKVRSNYTDIHSGTFDNSIGRTPSMPRDQVDDNRHRTCSSGLHFCSKEYLPKFGSNDSGTRVMVVKVSPEDVVAIPADYNNSKGRASRYEVVGEVSHEAALTKVWPAVSAEYGSPEPATVVQTPKPKNPNGAFSIETKQLGTLNAIHAENALHKYGSATNWARAHNWPESTVRDWVRRLRKMGANL
;
A
#
# COMPACT_ATOMS: atom_id res chain seq x y z
N MET A 1 38.66 14.43 -21.96
CA MET A 1 38.08 15.13 -20.78
C MET A 1 37.65 16.50 -21.25
N THR A 2 36.39 16.84 -21.06
CA THR A 2 35.83 18.12 -21.52
C THR A 2 36.14 19.20 -20.50
N THR A 3 36.54 20.39 -20.96
CA THR A 3 36.77 21.55 -20.08
C THR A 3 35.53 22.42 -20.12
N PHE A 4 35.12 22.97 -18.97
CA PHE A 4 33.93 23.81 -18.87
C PHE A 4 34.25 25.17 -18.28
N SER A 5 33.66 26.21 -18.87
CA SER A 5 33.43 27.49 -18.20
C SER A 5 32.11 27.39 -17.46
N TYR A 6 32.09 27.66 -16.15
CA TYR A 6 30.86 27.49 -15.36
C TYR A 6 30.70 28.57 -14.28
N THR A 7 29.44 28.81 -13.92
CA THR A 7 29.05 29.63 -12.76
C THR A 7 28.11 28.81 -11.88
N ILE A 8 28.33 28.82 -10.57
CA ILE A 8 27.48 28.15 -9.59
C ILE A 8 27.08 29.19 -8.54
N ASN A 9 25.79 29.33 -8.28
CA ASN A 9 25.24 30.08 -7.16
C ASN A 9 24.35 29.15 -6.31
N GLU A 10 23.67 29.70 -5.29
CA GLU A 10 22.83 28.90 -4.39
C GLU A 10 21.64 28.27 -5.10
N ASN A 11 21.08 28.95 -6.10
CA ASN A 11 19.80 28.61 -6.73
C ASN A 11 19.94 28.07 -8.17
N SER A 12 21.14 28.01 -8.73
CA SER A 12 21.38 27.57 -10.11
C SER A 12 22.86 27.34 -10.39
N ALA A 13 23.13 26.56 -11.44
CA ALA A 13 24.44 26.43 -12.05
C ALA A 13 24.31 26.43 -13.57
N VAL A 14 25.30 27.01 -14.25
CA VAL A 14 25.42 27.03 -15.71
C VAL A 14 26.82 26.57 -16.09
N ALA A 15 26.91 25.67 -17.04
CA ALA A 15 28.16 25.19 -17.62
C ALA A 15 28.14 25.30 -19.15
N ILE A 16 29.28 25.68 -19.72
CA ILE A 16 29.50 25.82 -21.16
C ILE A 16 30.77 25.01 -21.51
N PRO A 17 30.69 23.97 -22.36
CA PRO A 17 31.87 23.25 -22.85
C PRO A 17 32.76 24.20 -23.65
N VAL A 18 34.07 24.20 -23.38
CA VAL A 18 35.03 25.08 -24.08
C VAL A 18 35.19 24.70 -25.55
N ASP A 19 35.03 23.42 -25.87
CA ASP A 19 35.04 22.84 -27.22
C ASP A 19 33.73 23.06 -27.98
N GLU A 20 32.62 23.31 -27.28
CA GLU A 20 31.29 23.58 -27.85
C GLU A 20 30.62 24.81 -27.20
N PRO A 21 31.13 26.03 -27.44
CA PRO A 21 30.65 27.24 -26.76
C PRO A 21 29.19 27.61 -27.09
N GLY A 22 28.59 27.01 -28.12
CA GLY A 22 27.16 27.14 -28.43
C GLY A 22 26.24 26.30 -27.53
N THR A 23 26.79 25.34 -26.78
CA THR A 23 26.05 24.46 -25.88
C THR A 23 26.00 25.07 -24.48
N ILE A 24 24.82 25.50 -24.03
CA ILE A 24 24.61 26.05 -22.69
C ILE A 24 23.83 25.03 -21.85
N ILE A 25 24.40 24.63 -20.72
CA ILE A 25 23.81 23.63 -19.83
C ILE A 25 23.48 24.28 -18.49
N GLY A 26 22.19 24.53 -18.23
CA GLY A 26 21.70 25.15 -17.01
C GLY A 26 20.92 24.18 -16.12
N ILE A 27 21.09 24.29 -14.80
CA ILE A 27 20.34 23.55 -13.80
C ILE A 27 19.91 24.49 -12.67
N VAL A 28 18.68 24.33 -12.17
CA VAL A 28 18.12 25.07 -11.03
C VAL A 28 18.38 24.33 -9.71
N GLY A 29 18.39 25.06 -8.60
CA GLY A 29 18.84 24.57 -7.30
C GLY A 29 17.93 23.55 -6.63
N ASP A 30 16.65 23.53 -7.00
CA ASP A 30 15.63 22.57 -6.55
C ASP A 30 15.65 21.25 -7.35
N ASN A 31 16.42 21.18 -8.44
CA ASN A 31 16.59 19.95 -9.18
C ASN A 31 17.32 18.90 -8.31
N PRO A 32 16.81 17.66 -8.18
CA PRO A 32 17.40 16.63 -7.34
C PRO A 32 18.85 16.26 -7.72
N ASN A 33 19.25 16.49 -8.98
CA ASN A 33 20.61 16.27 -9.45
C ASN A 33 21.52 17.50 -9.31
N PHE A 34 21.06 18.61 -8.74
CA PHE A 34 21.86 19.84 -8.58
C PHE A 34 23.16 19.61 -7.80
N GLY A 35 23.11 18.77 -6.76
CA GLY A 35 24.30 18.36 -5.99
C GLY A 35 25.34 17.65 -6.87
N LYS A 36 24.90 16.63 -7.64
CA LYS A 36 25.75 15.85 -8.55
C LYS A 36 26.35 16.71 -9.66
N PHE A 37 25.56 17.64 -10.21
CA PHE A 37 26.03 18.59 -11.23
C PHE A 37 27.18 19.47 -10.72
N LYS A 38 27.04 20.03 -9.52
CA LYS A 38 28.11 20.84 -8.88
C LYS A 38 29.37 20.02 -8.61
N GLU A 39 29.20 18.80 -8.13
CA GLU A 39 30.32 17.91 -7.82
C GLU A 39 31.10 17.50 -9.07
N ALA A 40 30.40 17.13 -10.16
CA ALA A 40 31.00 16.76 -11.43
C ALA A 40 31.82 17.90 -12.06
N LEU A 41 31.32 19.15 -11.97
CA LEU A 41 32.06 20.34 -12.39
C LEU A 41 33.31 20.58 -11.54
N ARG A 42 33.20 20.43 -10.22
CA ARG A 42 34.32 20.69 -9.28
C ARG A 42 35.43 19.64 -9.39
N THR A 43 35.06 18.38 -9.57
CA THR A 43 36.01 17.25 -9.64
C THR A 43 36.63 17.06 -11.02
N LYS A 44 36.21 17.86 -12.03
CA LYS A 44 36.69 17.78 -13.43
C LYS A 44 36.50 16.39 -14.06
N THR A 45 35.54 15.62 -13.57
CA THR A 45 35.16 14.31 -14.11
C THR A 45 34.01 14.40 -15.12
N ALA A 46 33.38 15.57 -15.24
CA ALA A 46 32.23 15.81 -16.10
C ALA A 46 32.55 15.65 -17.60
N THR A 47 31.64 15.00 -18.33
CA THR A 47 31.51 15.11 -19.78
C THR A 47 30.34 16.04 -20.13
N THR A 48 30.31 16.58 -21.35
CA THR A 48 29.15 17.40 -21.81
C THR A 48 27.87 16.61 -21.65
N GLN A 49 27.97 15.30 -21.91
CA GLN A 49 26.82 14.44 -21.88
C GLN A 49 26.25 14.27 -20.47
N MET A 50 27.12 14.00 -19.50
CA MET A 50 26.76 13.82 -18.09
C MET A 50 26.09 15.07 -17.51
N LEU A 51 26.55 16.27 -17.86
CA LEU A 51 25.93 17.51 -17.40
C LEU A 51 24.55 17.75 -18.03
N LEU A 52 24.37 17.41 -19.31
CA LEU A 52 23.05 17.44 -19.97
C LEU A 52 22.05 16.46 -19.34
N ASP A 53 22.51 15.27 -18.93
CA ASP A 53 21.69 14.28 -18.23
C ASP A 53 21.21 14.79 -16.87
N PHE A 54 22.10 15.43 -16.10
CA PHE A 54 21.73 16.02 -14.82
C PHE A 54 20.77 17.22 -14.97
N ALA A 55 21.03 18.08 -15.96
CA ALA A 55 20.21 19.27 -16.23
C ALA A 55 18.84 18.93 -16.81
N SER A 56 18.71 17.82 -17.53
CA SER A 56 17.46 17.36 -18.13
C SER A 56 17.21 15.87 -17.80
N PRO A 57 16.59 15.60 -16.64
CA PRO A 57 16.21 14.24 -16.24
C PRO A 57 15.44 13.46 -17.30
N ALA A 58 14.56 14.15 -18.05
CA ALA A 58 13.83 13.57 -19.17
C ALA A 58 14.76 13.01 -20.27
N ARG A 59 15.86 13.71 -20.60
CA ARG A 59 16.83 13.23 -21.60
C ARG A 59 17.65 12.04 -21.11
N MET A 60 17.95 11.99 -19.82
CA MET A 60 18.64 10.86 -19.20
C MET A 60 17.79 9.59 -19.30
N ILE A 61 16.50 9.70 -18.93
CA ILE A 61 15.56 8.58 -19.02
C ILE A 61 15.31 8.18 -20.48
N GLN A 62 15.12 9.16 -21.37
CA GLN A 62 14.95 8.90 -22.79
C GLN A 62 16.12 8.08 -23.36
N ARG A 63 17.37 8.43 -23.03
CA ARG A 63 18.53 7.65 -23.45
C ARG A 63 18.58 6.25 -22.88
N GLN A 64 18.26 6.11 -21.59
CA GLN A 64 18.21 4.79 -20.96
C GLN A 64 17.19 3.91 -21.69
N ILE A 65 16.02 4.48 -22.00
CA ILE A 65 14.97 3.83 -22.79
C ILE A 65 15.43 3.53 -24.23
N GLU A 66 16.20 4.40 -24.87
CA GLU A 66 16.73 4.15 -26.22
C GLU A 66 17.83 3.07 -26.23
N SER A 67 18.51 2.85 -25.08
CA SER A 67 19.59 1.88 -24.95
C SER A 67 19.15 0.47 -24.56
N GLU A 68 17.93 0.30 -24.06
CA GLU A 68 17.37 -0.98 -23.60
C GLU A 68 15.91 -1.11 -24.02
N ASP A 69 15.46 -2.30 -24.41
CA ASP A 69 14.05 -2.51 -24.74
C ASP A 69 13.19 -2.54 -23.47
N TYR A 70 12.38 -1.49 -23.28
CA TYR A 70 11.37 -1.39 -22.23
C TYR A 70 9.95 -1.68 -22.76
N ASN A 71 9.82 -2.65 -23.68
CA ASN A 71 8.53 -3.14 -24.20
C ASN A 71 7.66 -2.01 -24.78
N GLY A 72 8.22 -1.15 -25.64
CA GLY A 72 7.46 -0.10 -26.33
C GLY A 72 7.23 1.19 -25.52
N ILE A 73 7.85 1.32 -24.35
CA ILE A 73 7.88 2.58 -23.59
C ILE A 73 8.87 3.55 -24.23
N GLN A 74 8.47 4.82 -24.33
CA GLN A 74 9.26 5.91 -24.90
C GLN A 74 9.08 7.18 -24.05
N ILE A 75 10.08 8.05 -24.00
CA ILE A 75 9.90 9.43 -23.52
C ILE A 75 10.23 10.37 -24.65
N ILE A 76 9.24 11.19 -25.04
CA ILE A 76 9.38 12.19 -26.10
C ILE A 76 9.06 13.54 -25.47
N ASP A 77 10.02 14.46 -25.49
CA ASP A 77 9.89 15.81 -24.91
C ASP A 77 9.41 15.84 -23.45
N GLY A 78 9.79 14.83 -22.65
CA GLY A 78 9.40 14.70 -21.25
C GLY A 78 8.04 14.06 -21.01
N VAL A 79 7.34 13.64 -22.06
CA VAL A 79 6.08 12.90 -21.99
C VAL A 79 6.37 11.42 -22.19
N LEU A 80 5.82 10.58 -21.31
CA LEU A 80 5.94 9.13 -21.37
C LEU A 80 4.89 8.56 -22.34
N PHE A 81 5.30 7.68 -23.24
CA PHE A 81 4.46 6.99 -24.21
C PHE A 81 4.61 5.46 -24.07
N HIS A 82 3.55 4.72 -24.39
CA HIS A 82 3.56 3.27 -24.57
C HIS A 82 2.86 2.92 -25.88
N ASP A 83 3.57 2.25 -26.80
CA ASP A 83 3.07 1.93 -28.15
C ASP A 83 2.45 3.15 -28.87
N GLY A 84 3.09 4.32 -28.74
CA GLY A 84 2.64 5.58 -29.36
C GLY A 84 1.49 6.29 -28.66
N ASN A 85 1.00 5.79 -27.52
CA ASN A 85 -0.03 6.45 -26.72
C ASN A 85 0.56 7.10 -25.49
N GLU A 86 0.16 8.33 -25.20
CA GLU A 86 0.58 9.05 -23.99
C GLU A 86 0.13 8.31 -22.73
N VAL A 87 1.07 8.09 -21.81
CA VAL A 87 0.81 7.56 -20.47
C VAL A 87 0.25 8.69 -19.62
N ILE A 88 -0.78 8.37 -18.84
CA ILE A 88 -1.50 9.34 -17.99
C ILE A 88 -0.51 10.09 -17.09
N GLY A 89 -0.65 11.41 -17.03
CA GLY A 89 0.33 12.32 -16.41
C GLY A 89 0.78 11.93 -15.00
N SER A 90 -0.13 11.47 -14.13
CA SER A 90 0.26 11.09 -12.75
C SER A 90 1.29 9.95 -12.73
N LEU A 91 1.11 8.96 -13.61
CA LEU A 91 2.03 7.84 -13.70
C LEU A 91 3.36 8.29 -14.32
N ALA A 92 3.32 9.14 -15.35
CA ALA A 92 4.54 9.70 -15.94
C ALA A 92 5.34 10.50 -14.90
N ASP A 93 4.67 11.35 -14.12
CA ASP A 93 5.26 12.16 -13.05
C ASP A 93 5.88 11.28 -11.95
N ARG A 94 5.18 10.22 -11.54
CA ARG A 94 5.68 9.27 -10.55
C ARG A 94 6.92 8.53 -11.07
N ILE A 95 6.92 8.09 -12.32
CA ILE A 95 8.05 7.38 -12.92
C ILE A 95 9.28 8.28 -12.97
N LEU A 96 9.11 9.52 -13.43
CA LEU A 96 10.16 10.52 -13.47
C LEU A 96 10.71 10.80 -12.06
N ARG A 97 9.82 11.02 -11.08
CA ARG A 97 10.18 11.29 -9.69
C ARG A 97 10.96 10.12 -9.07
N LEU A 98 10.46 8.89 -9.17
CA LEU A 98 11.13 7.73 -8.59
C LEU A 98 12.48 7.47 -9.25
N HIS A 99 12.59 7.65 -10.56
CA HIS A 99 13.88 7.54 -11.24
C HIS A 99 14.87 8.60 -10.76
N LEU A 100 14.42 9.84 -10.57
CA LEU A 100 15.23 10.93 -10.00
C LEU A 100 15.68 10.64 -8.55
N GLU A 101 14.85 9.95 -7.77
CA GLU A 101 15.18 9.45 -6.43
C GLU A 101 16.16 8.26 -6.45
N GLY A 102 16.50 7.73 -7.64
CA GLY A 102 17.49 6.67 -7.83
C GLY A 102 16.91 5.27 -7.95
N PHE A 103 15.59 5.13 -8.09
CA PHE A 103 14.96 3.83 -8.36
C PHE A 103 15.15 3.40 -9.82
N GLU A 104 15.22 2.08 -10.04
CA GLU A 104 15.33 1.51 -11.37
C GLU A 104 14.10 1.83 -12.22
N LEU A 105 14.32 2.13 -13.50
CA LEU A 105 13.24 2.43 -14.44
C LEU A 105 12.46 1.17 -14.84
N LYS A 106 13.12 0.01 -14.88
CA LYS A 106 12.54 -1.25 -15.37
C LYS A 106 11.27 -1.71 -14.62
N PRO A 107 11.22 -1.74 -13.27
CA PRO A 107 10.01 -2.12 -12.54
C PRO A 107 8.82 -1.20 -12.85
N LEU A 108 9.12 0.10 -13.01
CA LEU A 108 8.14 1.15 -13.30
C LEU A 108 7.60 1.04 -14.72
N ALA A 109 8.48 0.76 -15.68
CA ALA A 109 8.13 0.48 -17.06
C ALA A 109 7.21 -0.75 -17.18
N LEU A 110 7.56 -1.86 -16.52
CA LEU A 110 6.73 -3.07 -16.50
C LEU A 110 5.36 -2.84 -15.84
N PHE A 111 5.31 -1.99 -14.80
CA PHE A 111 4.05 -1.58 -14.20
C PHE A 111 3.18 -0.79 -15.18
N ALA A 112 3.75 0.17 -15.90
CA ALA A 112 3.04 0.98 -16.90
C ALA A 112 2.49 0.11 -18.04
N GLU A 113 3.28 -0.83 -18.56
CA GLU A 113 2.86 -1.81 -19.57
C GLU A 113 1.65 -2.62 -19.10
N ARG A 114 1.70 -3.17 -17.88
CA ARG A 114 0.58 -3.93 -17.30
C ARG A 114 -0.65 -3.06 -17.08
N LEU A 115 -0.48 -1.82 -16.65
CA LEU A 115 -1.60 -0.90 -16.47
C LEU A 115 -2.25 -0.58 -17.83
N TRP A 116 -1.46 -0.41 -18.89
CA TRP A 116 -1.97 -0.17 -20.23
C TRP A 116 -2.80 -1.34 -20.77
N ARG A 117 -2.44 -2.58 -20.40
CA ARG A 117 -3.21 -3.78 -20.72
C ARG A 117 -4.54 -3.89 -19.98
N ASN A 118 -4.76 -3.11 -18.92
CA ASN A 118 -6.04 -3.10 -18.24
C ASN A 118 -7.14 -2.59 -19.19
N PRO A 119 -8.23 -3.35 -19.44
CA PRO A 119 -9.25 -2.94 -20.41
C PRO A 119 -10.07 -1.71 -19.97
N ASP A 120 -10.00 -1.32 -18.69
CA ASP A 120 -10.76 -0.20 -18.15
C ASP A 120 -9.92 1.08 -18.05
N VAL A 121 -10.21 2.05 -18.91
CA VAL A 121 -9.55 3.36 -18.93
C VAL A 121 -9.70 4.14 -17.62
N ARG A 122 -10.76 3.88 -16.83
CA ARG A 122 -10.96 4.51 -15.52
C ARG A 122 -9.92 3.98 -14.53
N VAL A 123 -9.68 2.67 -14.53
CA VAL A 123 -8.65 2.05 -13.69
C VAL A 123 -7.26 2.57 -14.06
N ARG A 124 -6.99 2.76 -15.36
CA ARG A 124 -5.72 3.37 -15.81
C ARG A 124 -5.51 4.76 -15.19
N ALA A 125 -6.56 5.57 -15.09
CA ALA A 125 -6.48 6.91 -14.51
C ALA A 125 -6.45 6.93 -12.98
N GLU A 126 -7.03 5.93 -12.31
CA GLU A 126 -7.22 5.93 -10.86
C GLU A 126 -6.16 5.13 -10.09
N LEU A 127 -5.60 4.07 -10.67
CA LEU A 127 -4.76 3.12 -9.92
C LEU A 127 -3.45 3.75 -9.45
N ASP A 128 -2.82 4.59 -10.28
CA ASP A 128 -1.55 5.20 -9.88
C ASP A 128 -1.72 6.17 -8.70
N LEU A 129 -2.76 7.01 -8.75
CA LEU A 129 -3.16 7.89 -7.65
C LEU A 129 -3.46 7.10 -6.37
N PHE A 130 -4.11 5.94 -6.51
CA PHE A 130 -4.37 5.03 -5.39
C PHE A 130 -3.07 4.53 -4.75
N LEU A 131 -2.11 4.07 -5.55
CA LEU A 131 -0.85 3.54 -5.03
C LEU A 131 -0.02 4.63 -4.35
N GLU A 132 0.01 5.84 -4.90
CA GLU A 132 0.72 6.97 -4.30
C GLU A 132 0.06 7.42 -3.00
N ALA A 133 -1.27 7.54 -2.96
CA ALA A 133 -1.99 7.90 -1.73
C ALA A 133 -1.88 6.85 -0.62
N CYS A 134 -1.56 5.60 -0.97
CA CYS A 134 -1.51 4.46 -0.05
C CYS A 134 -0.09 3.97 0.27
N ASP A 135 0.95 4.63 -0.23
CA ASP A 135 2.36 4.23 -0.09
C ASP A 135 2.62 2.75 -0.47
N LEU A 136 1.99 2.28 -1.56
CA LEU A 136 2.08 0.88 -1.99
C LEU A 136 3.24 0.67 -2.98
N PRO A 137 4.10 -0.34 -2.77
CA PRO A 137 5.30 -0.54 -3.57
C PRO A 137 5.00 -1.26 -4.88
N ILE A 138 5.80 -0.94 -5.89
CA ILE A 138 5.90 -1.70 -7.14
C ILE A 138 6.93 -2.82 -6.95
N THR A 139 6.71 -3.94 -7.59
CA THR A 139 7.62 -5.10 -7.58
C THR A 139 8.50 -5.10 -8.84
N PRO A 140 9.68 -5.75 -8.82
CA PRO A 140 10.60 -5.76 -9.96
C PRO A 140 9.99 -6.21 -11.30
N ASP A 141 8.90 -6.98 -11.27
CA ASP A 141 8.20 -7.51 -12.44
C ASP A 141 6.88 -6.77 -12.78
N GLY A 142 6.70 -5.56 -12.23
CA GLY A 142 5.63 -4.63 -12.61
C GLY A 142 4.29 -4.83 -11.90
N PHE A 143 4.21 -5.69 -10.89
CA PHE A 143 3.03 -5.77 -10.02
C PHE A 143 3.14 -4.75 -8.88
N PHE A 144 2.09 -4.60 -8.08
CA PHE A 144 2.17 -3.89 -6.81
C PHE A 144 1.80 -4.80 -5.64
N LEU A 145 2.29 -4.44 -4.44
CA LEU A 145 1.89 -5.13 -3.21
C LEU A 145 0.75 -4.37 -2.53
N ALA A 146 -0.15 -5.12 -1.92
CA ALA A 146 -1.22 -4.59 -1.08
C ALA A 146 -1.52 -5.57 0.06
N PHE A 147 -2.39 -5.17 0.98
CA PHE A 147 -2.84 -6.03 2.06
C PHE A 147 -4.21 -6.61 1.81
N LYS A 148 -4.49 -7.76 2.44
CA LYS A 148 -5.81 -8.38 2.47
C LYS A 148 -6.08 -8.99 3.83
N LYS A 149 -7.28 -8.77 4.37
CA LYS A 149 -7.76 -9.48 5.56
C LYS A 149 -8.55 -10.73 5.19
N VAL A 150 -8.23 -11.86 5.81
CA VAL A 150 -8.87 -13.17 5.58
C VAL A 150 -9.25 -13.83 6.91
N ARG A 151 -10.06 -14.89 6.85
CA ARG A 151 -10.47 -15.65 8.05
C ARG A 151 -9.30 -16.47 8.59
N SER A 152 -9.47 -17.01 9.80
CA SER A 152 -8.46 -17.87 10.46
C SER A 152 -8.07 -19.11 9.66
N ASN A 153 -8.95 -19.58 8.77
CA ASN A 153 -8.75 -20.70 7.86
C ASN A 153 -8.28 -20.26 6.45
N TYR A 154 -7.75 -19.04 6.29
CA TYR A 154 -7.28 -18.45 5.02
C TYR A 154 -8.36 -18.20 3.95
N THR A 155 -9.63 -18.48 4.21
CA THR A 155 -10.70 -18.13 3.26
C THR A 155 -11.04 -16.64 3.31
N ASP A 156 -11.49 -16.07 2.20
CA ASP A 156 -11.91 -14.67 2.16
C ASP A 156 -13.07 -14.39 3.12
N ILE A 157 -13.13 -13.16 3.66
CA ILE A 157 -14.10 -12.79 4.69
C ILE A 157 -15.54 -12.84 4.20
N HIS A 158 -15.80 -12.51 2.94
CA HIS A 158 -17.15 -12.33 2.45
C HIS A 158 -17.80 -13.67 2.09
N SER A 159 -17.22 -14.42 1.15
CA SER A 159 -17.80 -15.65 0.63
C SER A 159 -17.33 -16.88 1.41
N GLY A 160 -16.07 -16.87 1.87
CA GLY A 160 -15.47 -18.04 2.50
C GLY A 160 -15.06 -19.13 1.53
N THR A 161 -14.98 -18.82 0.23
CA THR A 161 -14.74 -19.81 -0.81
C THR A 161 -13.35 -19.71 -1.41
N PHE A 162 -12.73 -18.53 -1.41
CA PHE A 162 -11.41 -18.32 -2.00
C PHE A 162 -10.32 -18.62 -0.98
N ASP A 163 -9.46 -19.60 -1.25
CA ASP A 163 -8.27 -19.91 -0.43
C ASP A 163 -7.17 -18.87 -0.65
N ASN A 164 -6.80 -18.16 0.41
CA ASN A 164 -5.73 -17.16 0.40
C ASN A 164 -4.52 -17.62 1.23
N SER A 165 -4.24 -18.92 1.26
CA SER A 165 -2.96 -19.41 1.78
C SER A 165 -1.80 -18.86 0.95
N ILE A 166 -0.61 -18.71 1.54
CA ILE A 166 0.59 -18.24 0.81
C ILE A 166 0.88 -19.17 -0.39
N GLY A 167 1.23 -18.57 -1.52
CA GLY A 167 1.44 -19.23 -2.81
C GLY A 167 0.17 -19.49 -3.60
N ARG A 168 -1.02 -19.18 -3.07
CA ARG A 168 -2.28 -19.29 -3.81
C ARG A 168 -2.50 -18.08 -4.71
N THR A 169 -3.22 -18.32 -5.81
CA THR A 169 -3.60 -17.27 -6.76
C THR A 169 -5.11 -17.27 -6.99
N PRO A 170 -5.90 -16.76 -6.02
CA PRO A 170 -7.34 -16.61 -6.20
C PRO A 170 -7.66 -15.86 -7.48
N SER A 171 -8.65 -16.35 -8.22
CA SER A 171 -9.11 -15.72 -9.45
C SER A 171 -10.61 -15.95 -9.65
N MET A 172 -11.24 -15.01 -10.34
CA MET A 172 -12.62 -15.13 -10.84
C MET A 172 -12.74 -14.44 -12.20
N PRO A 173 -13.74 -14.82 -13.03
CA PRO A 173 -13.98 -14.12 -14.29
C PRO A 173 -14.18 -12.62 -14.07
N ARG A 174 -13.52 -11.80 -14.89
CA ARG A 174 -13.51 -10.33 -14.72
C ARG A 174 -14.91 -9.73 -14.78
N ASP A 175 -15.77 -10.28 -15.63
CA ASP A 175 -17.18 -9.91 -15.80
C ASP A 175 -18.06 -10.26 -14.58
N GLN A 176 -17.54 -11.06 -13.63
CA GLN A 176 -18.19 -11.35 -12.35
C GLN A 176 -17.71 -10.42 -11.21
N VAL A 177 -16.75 -9.55 -11.49
CA VAL A 177 -16.29 -8.53 -10.54
C VAL A 177 -17.09 -7.25 -10.78
N ASP A 178 -17.60 -6.64 -9.70
CA ASP A 178 -18.36 -5.39 -9.81
C ASP A 178 -17.42 -4.23 -10.15
N ASP A 179 -17.63 -3.60 -11.31
CA ASP A 179 -16.84 -2.47 -11.80
C ASP A 179 -17.35 -1.11 -11.29
N ASN A 180 -18.50 -1.08 -10.62
CA ASN A 180 -19.10 0.15 -10.12
C ASN A 180 -18.35 0.65 -8.88
N ARG A 181 -17.54 1.69 -9.05
CA ARG A 181 -16.78 2.35 -7.97
C ARG A 181 -17.63 2.94 -6.84
N HIS A 182 -18.92 3.17 -7.04
CA HIS A 182 -19.83 3.67 -6.01
C HIS A 182 -20.43 2.55 -5.14
N ARG A 183 -20.22 1.29 -5.53
CA ARG A 183 -20.55 0.14 -4.69
C ARG A 183 -19.32 -0.26 -3.91
N THR A 184 -19.36 -0.09 -2.60
CA THR A 184 -18.18 -0.18 -1.75
C THR A 184 -17.82 -1.62 -1.39
N CYS A 185 -18.79 -2.44 -1.00
CA CYS A 185 -18.60 -3.84 -0.62
C CYS A 185 -19.40 -4.72 -1.58
N SER A 186 -18.84 -5.00 -2.76
CA SER A 186 -19.50 -5.77 -3.82
C SER A 186 -18.60 -6.88 -4.34
N SER A 187 -19.09 -7.71 -5.27
CA SER A 187 -18.37 -8.87 -5.81
C SER A 187 -16.97 -8.50 -6.32
N GLY A 188 -15.96 -9.25 -5.91
CA GLY A 188 -14.57 -9.06 -6.32
C GLY A 188 -13.54 -9.52 -5.31
N LEU A 189 -12.33 -9.77 -5.80
CA LEU A 189 -11.20 -10.08 -4.95
C LEU A 189 -10.60 -8.77 -4.41
N HIS A 190 -10.90 -8.49 -3.15
CA HIS A 190 -10.51 -7.23 -2.51
C HIS A 190 -9.07 -7.23 -2.00
N PHE A 191 -8.40 -6.10 -2.16
CA PHE A 191 -7.12 -5.71 -1.57
C PHE A 191 -7.20 -4.29 -1.01
N CYS A 192 -6.26 -3.87 -0.17
CA CYS A 192 -6.32 -2.58 0.51
C CYS A 192 -4.97 -2.03 0.98
N SER A 193 -4.96 -0.75 1.33
CA SER A 193 -3.87 -0.09 2.04
C SER A 193 -3.83 -0.48 3.51
N LYS A 194 -2.73 -0.14 4.20
CA LYS A 194 -2.60 -0.38 5.65
C LYS A 194 -3.63 0.43 6.45
N GLU A 195 -3.99 1.64 6.02
CA GLU A 195 -4.97 2.52 6.68
C GLU A 195 -6.38 1.94 6.64
N TYR A 196 -6.69 1.12 5.63
CA TYR A 196 -7.99 0.49 5.49
C TYR A 196 -8.10 -0.84 6.22
N LEU A 197 -6.99 -1.51 6.55
CA LEU A 197 -7.00 -2.81 7.22
C LEU A 197 -7.90 -2.87 8.47
N PRO A 198 -7.92 -1.87 9.38
CA PRO A 198 -8.82 -1.88 10.54
C PRO A 198 -10.30 -1.85 10.17
N LYS A 199 -10.64 -1.36 8.97
CA LYS A 199 -12.02 -1.24 8.45
C LYS A 199 -12.38 -2.41 7.51
N PHE A 200 -11.42 -3.25 7.15
CA PHE A 200 -11.60 -4.32 6.18
C PHE A 200 -12.42 -5.47 6.79
N GLY A 201 -13.74 -5.49 6.59
CA GLY A 201 -14.63 -6.57 7.04
C GLY A 201 -14.74 -6.69 8.57
N SER A 202 -15.18 -7.87 9.05
CA SER A 202 -15.48 -8.13 10.47
C SER A 202 -14.27 -7.91 11.40
N ASN A 203 -14.49 -7.32 12.58
CA ASN A 203 -13.50 -7.15 13.67
C ASN A 203 -13.20 -8.45 14.43
N ASP A 204 -13.31 -9.60 13.76
CA ASP A 204 -13.12 -10.88 14.41
C ASP A 204 -11.64 -11.11 14.74
N SER A 205 -11.41 -11.49 16.00
CA SER A 205 -10.09 -11.70 16.60
C SER A 205 -9.24 -12.80 15.93
N GLY A 206 -9.85 -13.65 15.10
CA GLY A 206 -9.15 -14.71 14.37
C GLY A 206 -8.69 -14.35 12.95
N THR A 207 -8.84 -13.09 12.52
CA THR A 207 -8.52 -12.71 11.14
C THR A 207 -7.01 -12.61 10.90
N ARG A 208 -6.58 -12.96 9.69
CA ARG A 208 -5.18 -12.93 9.24
C ARG A 208 -4.96 -11.80 8.25
N VAL A 209 -3.75 -11.27 8.20
CA VAL A 209 -3.37 -10.22 7.24
C VAL A 209 -2.36 -10.79 6.25
N MET A 210 -2.80 -10.87 5.00
CA MET A 210 -2.01 -11.37 3.88
C MET A 210 -1.41 -10.19 3.11
N VAL A 211 -0.23 -10.41 2.54
CA VAL A 211 0.38 -9.57 1.51
C VAL A 211 0.03 -10.18 0.17
N VAL A 212 -0.60 -9.39 -0.70
CA VAL A 212 -0.99 -9.82 -2.05
C VAL A 212 -0.20 -9.03 -3.08
N LYS A 213 0.21 -9.74 -4.14
CA LYS A 213 0.84 -9.19 -5.34
C LYS A 213 -0.21 -9.13 -6.45
N VAL A 214 -0.52 -7.94 -6.91
CA VAL A 214 -1.65 -7.67 -7.81
C VAL A 214 -1.14 -7.11 -9.13
N SER A 215 -1.59 -7.67 -10.24
CA SER A 215 -1.27 -7.13 -11.56
C SER A 215 -2.16 -5.92 -11.83
N PRO A 216 -1.62 -4.78 -12.29
CA PRO A 216 -2.43 -3.66 -12.74
C PRO A 216 -3.49 -4.05 -13.77
N GLU A 217 -3.23 -5.04 -14.62
CA GLU A 217 -4.19 -5.53 -15.63
C GLU A 217 -5.41 -6.23 -15.02
N ASP A 218 -5.25 -6.83 -13.85
CA ASP A 218 -6.27 -7.58 -13.13
C ASP A 218 -7.14 -6.69 -12.23
N VAL A 219 -6.80 -5.41 -12.06
CA VAL A 219 -7.63 -4.47 -11.28
C VAL A 219 -8.91 -4.15 -12.03
N VAL A 220 -10.04 -4.19 -11.34
CA VAL A 220 -11.37 -3.95 -11.91
C VAL A 220 -11.97 -2.64 -11.43
N ALA A 221 -11.77 -2.27 -10.17
CA ALA A 221 -12.26 -1.00 -9.64
C ALA A 221 -11.42 -0.50 -8.47
N ILE A 222 -11.30 0.82 -8.35
CA ILE A 222 -10.87 1.53 -7.15
C ILE A 222 -12.12 2.24 -6.58
N PRO A 223 -12.81 1.63 -5.60
CA PRO A 223 -13.98 2.24 -4.99
C PRO A 223 -13.70 3.62 -4.38
N ALA A 224 -14.65 4.55 -4.53
CA ALA A 224 -14.49 5.94 -4.09
C ALA A 224 -14.55 6.14 -2.56
N ASP A 225 -14.87 5.08 -1.80
CA ASP A 225 -15.07 5.14 -0.37
C ASP A 225 -13.76 5.13 0.43
N TYR A 226 -13.79 5.77 1.60
CA TYR A 226 -12.69 5.79 2.58
C TYR A 226 -11.34 6.28 2.01
N ASN A 227 -11.36 7.38 1.25
CA ASN A 227 -10.16 8.00 0.70
C ASN A 227 -9.39 7.12 -0.30
N ASN A 228 -10.11 6.32 -1.11
CA ASN A 228 -9.53 5.40 -2.09
C ASN A 228 -8.49 4.47 -1.45
N SER A 229 -8.84 3.76 -0.38
CA SER A 229 -7.88 2.92 0.38
C SER A 229 -8.11 1.41 0.22
N LYS A 230 -8.99 1.02 -0.72
CA LYS A 230 -9.16 -0.36 -1.18
C LYS A 230 -9.33 -0.44 -2.69
N GLY A 231 -9.15 -1.64 -3.23
CA GLY A 231 -9.45 -1.96 -4.61
C GLY A 231 -10.04 -3.35 -4.79
N ARG A 232 -10.53 -3.62 -5.99
CA ARG A 232 -11.05 -4.92 -6.44
C ARG A 232 -10.27 -5.40 -7.65
N ALA A 233 -9.94 -6.68 -7.66
CA ALA A 233 -9.30 -7.35 -8.78
C ALA A 233 -10.06 -8.62 -9.20
N SER A 234 -9.80 -9.09 -10.42
CA SER A 234 -10.16 -10.42 -10.92
C SER A 234 -9.19 -11.51 -10.47
N ARG A 235 -7.95 -11.14 -10.12
CA ARG A 235 -6.89 -12.08 -9.71
C ARG A 235 -5.81 -11.38 -8.89
N TYR A 236 -5.19 -12.10 -7.98
CA TYR A 236 -3.92 -11.73 -7.34
C TYR A 236 -3.18 -12.98 -6.85
N GLU A 237 -1.91 -12.84 -6.53
CA GLU A 237 -1.11 -13.86 -5.84
C GLU A 237 -0.96 -13.51 -4.36
N VAL A 238 -1.09 -14.49 -3.47
CA VAL A 238 -0.79 -14.31 -2.04
C VAL A 238 0.68 -14.65 -1.82
N VAL A 239 1.48 -13.64 -1.49
CA VAL A 239 2.94 -13.77 -1.44
C VAL A 239 3.51 -13.80 -0.03
N GLY A 240 2.73 -13.40 0.98
CA GLY A 240 3.17 -13.45 2.37
C GLY A 240 2.04 -13.24 3.37
N GLU A 241 2.36 -13.40 4.65
CA GLU A 241 1.50 -13.09 5.79
C GLU A 241 2.27 -12.19 6.76
N VAL A 242 1.57 -11.25 7.39
CA VAL A 242 2.14 -10.36 8.41
C VAL A 242 1.20 -10.28 9.61
N SER A 243 1.74 -9.96 10.78
CA SER A 243 0.89 -9.65 11.93
C SER A 243 0.12 -8.35 11.70
N HIS A 244 -1.00 -8.15 12.39
CA HIS A 244 -1.77 -6.89 12.32
C HIS A 244 -0.91 -5.68 12.69
N GLU A 245 -0.09 -5.80 13.74
CA GLU A 245 0.82 -4.75 14.19
C GLU A 245 1.90 -4.44 13.14
N ALA A 246 2.50 -5.48 12.56
CA ALA A 246 3.49 -5.33 11.50
C ALA A 246 2.88 -4.68 10.26
N ALA A 247 1.63 -4.99 9.92
CA ALA A 247 0.96 -4.39 8.76
C ALA A 247 0.71 -2.88 8.94
N LEU A 248 0.28 -2.47 10.14
CA LEU A 248 0.00 -1.05 10.45
C LEU A 248 1.27 -0.19 10.52
N THR A 249 2.41 -0.79 10.81
CA THR A 249 3.72 -0.12 10.89
C THR A 249 4.59 -0.33 9.66
N LYS A 250 4.13 -1.13 8.69
CA LYS A 250 4.90 -1.43 7.49
C LYS A 250 5.11 -0.15 6.67
N VAL A 251 6.38 0.12 6.41
CA VAL A 251 6.82 1.09 5.41
C VAL A 251 7.52 0.29 4.33
N TRP A 252 7.07 0.47 3.10
CA TRP A 252 7.70 -0.15 1.93
C TRP A 252 8.57 0.88 1.21
N PRO A 253 9.72 0.48 0.65
CA PRO A 253 10.38 1.27 -0.39
C PRO A 253 9.47 1.35 -1.63
N ALA A 254 9.59 2.40 -2.44
CA ALA A 254 8.73 2.56 -3.63
C ALA A 254 8.81 1.38 -4.61
N VAL A 255 9.97 0.72 -4.68
CA VAL A 255 10.15 -0.58 -5.33
C VAL A 255 10.61 -1.61 -4.29
N SER A 256 9.92 -2.74 -4.18
CA SER A 256 10.24 -3.80 -3.22
C SER A 256 10.29 -5.18 -3.87
N ALA A 257 11.45 -5.83 -3.75
CA ALA A 257 11.62 -7.26 -4.04
C ALA A 257 11.39 -8.15 -2.81
N GLU A 258 11.19 -7.55 -1.63
CA GLU A 258 11.05 -8.25 -0.36
C GLU A 258 9.57 -8.34 0.06
N TYR A 259 8.93 -9.44 -0.31
CA TYR A 259 7.50 -9.65 -0.05
C TYR A 259 7.23 -10.90 0.81
N GLY A 260 7.70 -10.87 2.06
CA GLY A 260 7.38 -11.87 3.08
C GLY A 260 8.09 -13.22 2.88
N SER A 261 8.32 -13.94 3.98
CA SER A 261 8.93 -15.29 3.91
C SER A 261 8.03 -16.24 3.09
N PRO A 262 8.62 -17.18 2.31
CA PRO A 262 7.88 -18.28 1.70
C PRO A 262 7.32 -19.27 2.74
N GLU A 263 7.68 -19.10 4.01
CA GLU A 263 7.10 -19.83 5.12
C GLU A 263 5.86 -19.09 5.65
N PRO A 264 4.78 -19.80 6.04
CA PRO A 264 3.67 -19.21 6.75
C PRO A 264 4.18 -18.37 7.90
N ALA A 265 3.77 -17.09 7.97
CA ALA A 265 4.05 -16.33 9.17
C ALA A 265 3.49 -17.13 10.34
N THR A 266 4.31 -17.35 11.37
CA THR A 266 3.84 -17.95 12.61
C THR A 266 2.56 -17.23 12.98
N VAL A 267 1.46 -17.98 13.10
CA VAL A 267 0.19 -17.43 13.56
C VAL A 267 0.46 -16.86 14.94
N VAL A 268 0.78 -15.58 15.01
CA VAL A 268 0.64 -14.84 16.24
C VAL A 268 -0.86 -14.74 16.36
N GLN A 269 -1.45 -15.77 16.99
CA GLN A 269 -2.76 -15.62 17.61
C GLN A 269 -2.70 -14.26 18.26
N THR A 270 -3.63 -13.35 17.91
CA THR A 270 -3.91 -12.19 18.76
C THR A 270 -3.81 -12.72 20.18
N PRO A 271 -2.94 -12.17 21.04
CA PRO A 271 -2.65 -12.79 22.32
C PRO A 271 -4.00 -13.15 22.91
N LYS A 272 -4.21 -14.47 23.15
CA LYS A 272 -5.42 -14.97 23.83
C LYS A 272 -5.71 -13.93 24.89
N PRO A 273 -6.94 -13.37 24.97
CA PRO A 273 -7.23 -12.43 26.03
C PRO A 273 -6.69 -13.08 27.29
N LYS A 274 -5.77 -12.39 27.99
CA LYS A 274 -5.01 -12.96 29.12
C LYS A 274 -5.95 -13.55 30.19
N ASN A 275 -7.24 -13.28 30.04
CA ASN A 275 -8.34 -13.86 30.75
C ASN A 275 -9.36 -14.48 29.76
N PRO A 276 -9.71 -15.79 29.90
CA PRO A 276 -10.73 -16.45 29.06
C PRO A 276 -12.09 -15.74 29.08
N ASN A 277 -12.35 -14.89 30.07
CA ASN A 277 -13.55 -14.06 30.14
C ASN A 277 -13.61 -12.95 29.07
N GLY A 278 -12.50 -12.59 28.44
CA GLY A 278 -12.45 -11.50 27.45
C GLY A 278 -13.30 -11.72 26.21
N ALA A 279 -13.67 -12.97 25.93
CA ALA A 279 -14.49 -13.36 24.79
C ALA A 279 -16.00 -13.18 25.02
N PHE A 280 -16.45 -12.88 26.25
CA PHE A 280 -17.87 -12.78 26.58
C PHE A 280 -18.27 -11.34 26.91
N SER A 281 -19.27 -10.83 26.21
CA SER A 281 -19.84 -9.51 26.46
C SER A 281 -21.36 -9.53 26.37
N ILE A 282 -22.01 -8.62 27.09
CA ILE A 282 -23.44 -8.36 27.00
C ILE A 282 -23.69 -6.87 26.85
N GLU A 283 -24.76 -6.52 26.15
CA GLU A 283 -25.28 -5.16 26.15
C GLU A 283 -26.11 -4.89 27.41
N THR A 284 -25.84 -3.75 28.03
CA THR A 284 -26.47 -3.26 29.25
C THR A 284 -26.91 -1.81 29.07
N LYS A 285 -27.99 -1.40 29.72
CA LYS A 285 -28.47 -0.02 29.65
C LYS A 285 -27.54 0.96 30.39
N GLN A 286 -26.85 0.49 31.42
CA GLN A 286 -26.06 1.33 32.33
C GLN A 286 -24.60 1.50 31.88
N LEU A 287 -24.01 0.47 31.27
CA LEU A 287 -22.58 0.44 30.91
C LEU A 287 -22.34 0.32 29.40
N GLY A 288 -23.41 0.32 28.59
CA GLY A 288 -23.31 -0.12 27.20
C GLY A 288 -22.83 -1.57 27.16
N THR A 289 -21.77 -1.84 26.40
CA THR A 289 -21.15 -3.17 26.34
C THR A 289 -20.38 -3.49 27.62
N LEU A 290 -20.86 -4.48 28.38
CA LEU A 290 -20.18 -5.04 29.54
C LEU A 290 -19.45 -6.33 29.16
N ASN A 291 -18.12 -6.31 29.18
CA ASN A 291 -17.27 -7.50 29.04
C ASN A 291 -17.16 -8.26 30.36
N ALA A 292 -17.07 -9.60 30.33
CA ALA A 292 -16.89 -10.43 31.51
C ALA A 292 -15.57 -10.15 32.28
N ILE A 293 -14.49 -9.67 31.64
CA ILE A 293 -13.31 -9.18 32.38
C ILE A 293 -13.68 -7.99 33.28
N HIS A 294 -14.48 -7.06 32.78
CA HIS A 294 -14.93 -5.91 33.58
C HIS A 294 -15.88 -6.37 34.71
N ALA A 295 -16.73 -7.36 34.44
CA ALA A 295 -17.59 -7.94 35.46
C ALA A 295 -16.78 -8.66 36.55
N GLU A 296 -15.77 -9.46 36.20
CA GLU A 296 -14.90 -10.16 37.14
C GLU A 296 -14.11 -9.18 38.02
N ASN A 297 -13.48 -8.17 37.40
CA ASN A 297 -12.76 -7.13 38.12
C ASN A 297 -13.66 -6.37 39.10
N ALA A 298 -14.90 -6.10 38.70
CA ALA A 298 -15.88 -5.48 39.59
C ALA A 298 -16.32 -6.42 40.72
N LEU A 299 -16.54 -7.70 40.46
CA LEU A 299 -16.86 -8.69 41.49
C LEU A 299 -15.70 -8.86 42.48
N HIS A 300 -14.45 -8.83 42.01
CA HIS A 300 -13.27 -8.85 42.87
C HIS A 300 -13.16 -7.56 43.72
N LYS A 301 -13.38 -6.39 43.10
CA LYS A 301 -13.28 -5.09 43.77
C LYS A 301 -14.37 -4.88 44.83
N TYR A 302 -15.61 -5.29 44.56
CA TYR A 302 -16.77 -5.05 45.43
C TYR A 302 -17.19 -6.29 46.24
N GLY A 303 -16.58 -7.45 46.00
CA GLY A 303 -16.80 -8.72 46.68
C GLY A 303 -18.08 -9.47 46.28
N SER A 304 -19.09 -8.78 45.75
CA SER A 304 -20.32 -9.41 45.23
C SER A 304 -21.06 -8.52 44.23
N ALA A 305 -21.90 -9.11 43.39
CA ALA A 305 -22.78 -8.39 42.47
C ALA A 305 -23.71 -7.40 43.21
N THR A 306 -24.13 -7.78 44.43
CA THR A 306 -24.96 -6.95 45.31
C THR A 306 -24.23 -5.68 45.74
N ASN A 307 -22.99 -5.81 46.22
CA ASN A 307 -22.18 -4.67 46.65
C ASN A 307 -21.77 -3.80 45.46
N TRP A 308 -21.49 -4.43 44.31
CA TRP A 308 -21.19 -3.71 43.08
C TRP A 308 -22.37 -2.84 42.62
N ALA A 309 -23.60 -3.38 42.68
CA ALA A 309 -24.82 -2.64 42.38
C ALA A 309 -25.03 -1.46 43.34
N ARG A 310 -24.87 -1.69 44.65
CA ARG A 310 -25.01 -0.65 45.69
C ARG A 310 -23.99 0.48 45.53
N ALA A 311 -22.73 0.15 45.21
CA ALA A 311 -21.68 1.14 45.00
C ALA A 311 -21.96 2.11 43.84
N HIS A 312 -22.87 1.76 42.93
CA HIS A 312 -23.24 2.57 41.76
C HIS A 312 -24.73 2.95 41.73
N ASN A 313 -25.47 2.75 42.84
CA ASN A 313 -26.91 2.98 42.93
C ASN A 313 -27.72 2.30 41.81
N TRP A 314 -27.34 1.08 41.40
CA TRP A 314 -28.09 0.27 40.45
C TRP A 314 -28.98 -0.76 41.16
N PRO A 315 -30.09 -1.20 40.53
CA PRO A 315 -30.87 -2.30 41.08
C PRO A 315 -30.05 -3.60 41.18
N GLU A 316 -30.06 -4.25 42.35
CA GLU A 316 -29.28 -5.48 42.59
C GLU A 316 -29.63 -6.60 41.61
N SER A 317 -30.91 -6.71 41.23
CA SER A 317 -31.40 -7.69 40.26
C SER A 317 -30.77 -7.51 38.88
N THR A 318 -30.49 -6.27 38.47
CA THR A 318 -29.88 -5.94 37.18
C THR A 318 -28.45 -6.45 37.10
N VAL A 319 -27.63 -6.19 38.13
CA VAL A 319 -26.23 -6.62 38.13
C VAL A 319 -26.11 -8.14 38.30
N ARG A 320 -27.01 -8.77 39.09
CA ARG A 320 -27.09 -10.24 39.17
C ARG A 320 -27.48 -10.87 37.83
N ASP A 321 -28.39 -10.25 37.08
CA ASP A 321 -28.76 -10.70 35.73
C ASP A 321 -27.58 -10.65 34.77
N TRP A 322 -26.76 -9.59 34.82
CA TRP A 322 -25.56 -9.48 34.00
C TRP A 322 -24.58 -10.62 34.24
N VAL A 323 -24.24 -10.88 35.51
CA VAL A 323 -23.33 -11.96 35.88
C VAL A 323 -23.89 -13.32 35.45
N ARG A 324 -25.20 -13.55 35.63
CA ARG A 324 -25.87 -14.76 35.17
C ARG A 324 -25.78 -14.94 33.65
N ARG A 325 -26.03 -13.89 32.88
CA ARG A 325 -25.99 -13.92 31.41
C ARG A 325 -24.56 -14.22 30.92
N LEU A 326 -23.55 -13.60 31.51
CA LEU A 326 -22.15 -13.84 31.18
C LEU A 326 -21.72 -15.27 31.55
N ARG A 327 -22.11 -15.79 32.73
CA ARG A 327 -21.86 -17.20 33.09
C ARG A 327 -22.54 -18.19 32.14
N LYS A 328 -23.77 -17.90 31.70
CA LYS A 328 -24.49 -18.73 30.71
C LYS A 328 -23.78 -18.75 29.35
N MET A 329 -23.05 -17.69 29.01
CA MET A 329 -22.21 -17.62 27.82
C MET A 329 -20.89 -18.38 27.96
N GLY A 330 -20.53 -18.84 29.16
CA GLY A 330 -19.29 -19.57 29.43
C GLY A 330 -18.24 -18.77 30.21
N ALA A 331 -18.55 -17.56 30.68
CA ALA A 331 -17.64 -16.78 31.51
C ALA A 331 -17.49 -17.39 32.91
N ASN A 332 -16.26 -17.46 33.41
CA ASN A 332 -15.93 -17.88 34.76
C ASN A 332 -15.86 -16.66 35.70
N LEU A 333 -17.02 -16.27 36.25
CA LEU A 333 -17.23 -15.10 37.13
C LEU A 333 -17.65 -15.53 38.52
#